data_AF-A0ABD2AX40-F1
#
_entry.id   AF-A0ABD2AX40-F1
#
_cell.length_a   1.000
_cell.length_b   1.000
_cell.length_c   1.000
_cell.angle_alpha   90.00
_cell.angle_beta   90.00
_cell.angle_gamma   90.00
#
_symmetry.space_group_name_H-M   'P 1'
#
loop_
_entity.id
_entity.type
_entity.pdbx_description
1 polymer ?
#
loop_
_entity_poly.entity_id
_entity_poly.type
_entity_poly.pdbx_seq_one_letter_code
_entity_poly.pdbx_strand_id
1 'polypeptide(L)'
;MAYRALLHRCTKELTVNGNERFIKLFSTGSIKLEKERQQKEETELKIQAENDPFLHSAKSSKATITVSVVEDIGAVSGVPDEHIKTRMVRIYQPPKNSMQSGTNNIAYWQIDFDTRERWENPLIGWTSTGDPLSNMKVDFASKEAAILHCERMGWKYYIQKPNKVDPKPRSYGSNFAWNKRTRASTK
;
A
#
# COMPACT_ATOMS: atom_id res chain seq x y z
N MET A 1 -2.35 11.08 39.60
CA MET A 1 -1.65 11.55 38.39
C MET A 1 -2.03 10.82 37.09
N ALA A 2 -2.98 9.87 37.06
CA ALA A 2 -3.39 9.17 35.82
C ALA A 2 -4.80 9.51 35.30
N TYR A 3 -5.65 10.18 36.11
CA TYR A 3 -7.03 10.48 35.71
C TYR A 3 -7.15 11.69 34.76
N ARG A 4 -6.18 12.62 34.79
CA ARG A 4 -6.21 13.86 34.00
C ARG A 4 -5.76 13.64 32.55
N ALA A 5 -4.94 12.63 32.28
CA ALA A 5 -4.48 12.26 30.94
C ALA A 5 -5.52 11.45 30.15
N LEU A 6 -6.36 10.67 30.83
CA LEU A 6 -7.44 9.90 30.20
C LEU A 6 -8.61 10.80 29.73
N LEU A 7 -8.93 11.86 30.47
CA LEU A 7 -9.96 12.82 30.07
C LEU A 7 -9.59 13.61 28.80
N HIS A 8 -8.31 13.88 28.57
CA HIS A 8 -7.84 14.55 27.35
C HIS A 8 -7.84 13.67 26.09
N ARG A 9 -7.85 12.33 26.23
CA ARG A 9 -8.03 11.44 25.07
C ARG A 9 -9.48 11.31 24.66
N CYS A 10 -10.40 11.32 25.62
CA CYS A 10 -11.83 11.16 25.36
C CYS A 10 -12.42 12.34 24.57
N THR A 11 -11.89 13.56 24.74
CA THR A 11 -12.37 14.75 24.00
C THR A 11 -11.88 14.84 22.56
N LYS A 12 -10.81 14.11 22.19
CA LYS A 12 -10.29 14.11 20.81
C LYS A 12 -11.07 13.14 19.89
N GLU A 13 -11.51 12.00 20.41
CA GLU A 13 -12.29 10.99 19.66
C GLU A 13 -13.71 11.46 19.27
N LEU A 14 -14.30 12.41 20.01
CA LEU A 14 -15.63 12.95 19.71
C LEU A 14 -15.64 13.98 18.56
N THR A 15 -14.47 14.37 18.04
CA THR A 15 -14.38 15.41 16.99
C THR A 15 -14.37 14.85 15.57
N VAL A 16 -14.15 13.54 15.39
CA VAL A 16 -14.02 12.92 14.06
C VAL A 16 -15.38 12.50 13.49
N ASN A 17 -16.38 12.27 14.34
CA ASN A 17 -17.75 12.00 13.89
C ASN A 17 -18.63 13.22 14.18
N GLY A 18 -18.85 14.02 13.12
CA GLY A 18 -19.58 15.29 13.14
C GLY A 18 -20.99 15.20 13.69
N ASN A 19 -21.13 15.38 15.00
CA ASN A 19 -22.38 15.74 15.66
C ASN A 19 -22.21 17.12 16.30
N GLU A 20 -22.41 18.17 15.50
CA GLU A 20 -22.37 19.58 15.93
C GLU A 20 -23.39 19.94 17.03
N ARG A 21 -24.27 19.01 17.41
CA ARG A 21 -25.34 19.23 18.40
C ARG A 21 -24.89 19.08 19.85
N PHE A 22 -23.77 18.43 20.14
CA PHE A 22 -23.34 18.20 21.54
C PHE A 22 -22.37 19.27 22.08
N ILE A 23 -21.62 19.94 21.20
CA ILE A 23 -20.59 20.92 21.59
C ILE A 23 -21.20 22.28 21.99
N LYS A 24 -22.47 22.55 21.61
CA LYS A 24 -23.13 23.83 21.92
C LYS A 24 -23.59 23.99 23.38
N LEU A 25 -23.56 22.93 24.20
CA LEU A 25 -24.05 22.97 25.58
C LEU A 25 -23.02 23.43 26.63
N PHE A 26 -21.72 23.48 26.29
CA PHE A 26 -20.66 23.87 27.24
C PHE A 26 -19.72 24.96 26.69
N SER A 27 -20.14 25.72 25.69
CA SER A 27 -19.32 26.80 25.14
C SER A 27 -19.53 28.09 25.94
N THR A 28 -18.69 28.31 26.96
CA THR A 28 -18.44 29.65 27.48
C THR A 28 -17.63 30.43 26.44
N GLY A 29 -17.94 31.71 26.25
CA GLY A 29 -17.42 32.54 25.15
C GLY A 29 -15.89 32.62 25.01
N SER A 30 -15.12 32.20 26.01
CA SER A 30 -13.64 32.18 25.97
C SER A 30 -13.06 31.24 24.93
N ILE A 31 -13.65 30.06 24.68
CA ILE A 31 -13.10 29.08 23.73
C ILE A 31 -13.21 29.58 22.28
N LYS A 32 -14.27 30.35 21.98
CA LYS A 32 -14.49 30.93 20.65
C LYS A 32 -13.48 32.05 20.37
N LEU A 33 -13.22 32.92 21.35
CA LEU A 33 -12.22 33.99 21.24
C LEU A 33 -10.79 33.46 21.11
N GLU A 34 -10.44 32.37 21.81
CA GLU A 34 -9.12 31.74 21.66
C GLU A 34 -8.93 31.09 20.30
N LYS A 35 -9.96 30.44 19.75
CA LYS A 35 -9.90 29.83 18.42
C LYS A 35 -9.80 30.88 17.30
N GLU A 36 -10.51 32.00 17.45
CA GLU A 36 -10.42 33.14 16.53
C GLU A 36 -9.06 33.84 16.62
N ARG A 37 -8.45 33.93 17.82
CA ARG A 37 -7.10 34.47 18.00
C ARG A 37 -6.03 33.56 17.39
N GLN A 38 -6.13 32.25 17.61
CA GLN A 38 -5.23 31.26 16.99
C GLN A 38 -5.36 31.27 15.46
N GLN A 39 -6.57 31.39 14.94
CA GLN A 39 -6.79 31.52 13.49
C GLN A 39 -6.20 32.82 12.95
N LYS A 40 -6.32 33.94 13.66
CA LYS A 40 -5.70 35.22 13.28
C LYS A 40 -4.18 35.15 13.27
N GLU A 41 -3.56 34.62 14.31
CA GLU A 41 -2.11 34.42 14.41
C GLU A 41 -1.59 33.49 13.29
N GLU A 42 -2.29 32.39 13.00
CA GLU A 42 -1.94 31.50 11.90
C GLU A 42 -2.10 32.16 10.51
N THR A 43 -3.11 33.02 10.33
CA THR A 43 -3.27 33.78 9.08
C THR A 43 -2.20 34.85 8.92
N GLU A 44 -1.83 35.54 10.00
CA GLU A 44 -0.78 36.57 9.98
C GLU A 44 0.60 35.96 9.69
N LEU A 45 0.91 34.81 10.27
CA LEU A 45 2.15 34.06 10.00
C LEU A 45 2.23 33.56 8.55
N LYS A 46 1.09 33.17 7.94
CA LYS A 46 1.04 32.79 6.52
C LYS A 46 1.26 33.99 5.59
N ILE A 47 0.67 35.15 5.92
CA ILE A 47 0.86 36.39 5.16
C ILE A 47 2.31 36.87 5.26
N GLN A 48 2.97 36.71 6.40
CA GLN A 48 4.39 37.02 6.55
C GLN A 48 5.29 36.08 5.74
N ALA A 49 5.04 34.76 5.79
CA ALA A 49 5.80 33.78 5.00
C ALA A 49 5.63 33.95 3.47
N GLU A 50 4.50 34.48 3.02
CA GLU A 50 4.23 34.74 1.60
C GLU A 50 4.91 36.02 1.08
N ASN A 51 5.08 37.02 1.96
CA ASN A 51 5.68 38.32 1.66
C ASN A 51 7.20 38.38 1.91
N ASP A 52 7.84 37.30 2.35
CA ASP A 52 9.29 37.25 2.55
C ASP A 52 10.05 37.38 1.20
N PRO A 53 10.82 38.46 0.98
CA PRO A 53 11.46 38.76 -0.32
C PRO A 53 12.57 37.74 -0.69
N PHE A 54 13.12 37.02 0.29
CA PHE A 54 14.11 35.96 0.07
C PHE A 54 13.48 34.71 -0.58
N LEU A 55 12.22 34.42 -0.28
CA LEU A 55 11.49 33.26 -0.84
C LEU A 55 11.09 33.49 -2.31
N HIS A 56 10.88 34.74 -2.73
CA HIS A 56 10.53 35.11 -4.10
C HIS A 56 11.70 34.91 -5.09
N SER A 57 12.93 35.15 -4.66
CA SER A 57 14.15 34.89 -5.47
C SER A 57 14.34 33.39 -5.75
N ALA A 58 14.13 32.53 -4.74
CA ALA A 58 14.22 31.08 -4.87
C ALA A 58 13.07 30.45 -5.68
N LYS A 59 11.93 31.14 -5.81
CA LYS A 59 10.82 30.73 -6.69
C LYS A 59 11.12 30.98 -8.16
N SER A 60 11.96 31.96 -8.50
CA SER A 60 12.24 32.34 -9.88
C SER A 60 13.15 31.36 -10.65
N SER A 61 13.90 30.48 -9.95
CA SER A 61 14.86 29.57 -10.59
C SER A 61 14.39 28.12 -10.75
N LYS A 62 13.16 27.78 -10.33
CA LYS A 62 12.59 26.43 -10.55
C LYS A 62 11.67 26.42 -11.77
N ALA A 63 12.24 26.57 -12.97
CA ALA A 63 11.51 26.27 -14.20
C ALA A 63 11.24 24.76 -14.27
N THR A 64 10.02 24.33 -13.96
CA THR A 64 9.60 22.92 -14.09
C THR A 64 9.54 22.57 -15.57
N ILE A 65 10.40 21.64 -16.00
CA ILE A 65 10.38 21.10 -17.35
C ILE A 65 9.45 19.89 -17.35
N THR A 66 8.36 19.97 -18.10
CA THR A 66 7.45 18.85 -18.33
C THR A 66 7.93 18.06 -19.55
N VAL A 67 8.42 16.84 -19.35
CA VAL A 67 8.81 15.92 -20.42
C VAL A 67 7.68 14.92 -20.63
N SER A 68 7.19 14.80 -21.87
CA SER A 68 6.03 13.95 -22.21
C SER A 68 6.42 12.53 -22.68
N VAL A 69 7.69 12.17 -22.60
CA VAL A 69 8.23 10.89 -23.09
C VAL A 69 8.04 9.81 -22.01
N VAL A 70 7.84 8.56 -22.43
CA VAL A 70 7.84 7.41 -21.53
C VAL A 70 9.21 7.30 -20.85
N GLU A 71 9.22 7.26 -19.52
CA GLU A 71 10.45 7.19 -18.73
C GLU A 71 11.11 5.82 -18.91
N ASP A 72 12.33 5.77 -19.47
CA ASP A 72 13.19 4.59 -19.44
C ASP A 72 14.28 4.77 -18.38
N ILE A 73 14.08 4.12 -17.25
CA ILE A 73 14.97 4.15 -16.08
C ILE A 73 15.92 2.96 -16.10
N GLY A 74 15.64 1.95 -16.93
CA GLY A 74 16.45 0.73 -17.04
C GLY A 74 17.91 1.07 -17.33
N ALA A 75 18.16 2.01 -18.26
CA ALA A 75 19.50 2.46 -18.63
C ALA A 75 20.31 3.11 -17.49
N VAL A 76 19.64 3.73 -16.51
CA VAL A 76 20.27 4.44 -15.38
C VAL A 76 20.38 3.55 -14.14
N SER A 77 19.63 2.44 -14.09
CA SER A 77 19.51 1.58 -12.90
C SER A 77 20.80 0.85 -12.48
N GLY A 78 21.78 0.73 -13.38
CA GLY A 78 23.02 -0.02 -13.15
C GLY A 78 22.85 -1.55 -13.24
N VAL A 79 21.65 -2.05 -13.58
CA VAL A 79 21.42 -3.47 -13.86
C VAL A 79 21.99 -3.82 -15.24
N PRO A 80 22.79 -4.89 -15.38
CA PRO A 80 23.30 -5.30 -16.68
C PRO A 80 22.19 -5.60 -17.70
N ASP A 81 22.41 -5.21 -18.95
CA ASP A 81 21.51 -5.40 -20.09
C ASP A 81 21.04 -6.85 -20.26
N GLU A 82 21.91 -7.81 -19.93
CA GLU A 82 21.60 -9.23 -19.97
C GLU A 82 20.37 -9.56 -19.11
N HIS A 83 20.31 -9.03 -17.88
CA HIS A 83 19.21 -9.31 -16.97
C HIS A 83 17.92 -8.57 -17.35
N ILE A 84 18.04 -7.39 -17.99
CA ILE A 84 16.88 -6.60 -18.43
C ILE A 84 16.18 -7.28 -19.62
N LYS A 85 16.95 -7.75 -20.62
CA LYS A 85 16.40 -8.24 -21.90
C LYS A 85 16.00 -9.73 -21.86
N THR A 86 16.75 -10.55 -21.13
CA THR A 86 16.55 -12.02 -21.15
C THR A 86 15.44 -12.48 -20.21
N ARG A 87 15.20 -11.76 -19.12
CA ARG A 87 14.27 -12.18 -18.07
C ARG A 87 12.85 -11.80 -18.38
N MET A 88 11.95 -12.58 -17.81
CA MET A 88 10.53 -12.32 -17.91
C MET A 88 9.93 -12.21 -16.51
N VAL A 89 9.21 -11.12 -16.32
CA VAL A 89 8.60 -10.73 -15.06
C VAL A 89 7.18 -11.27 -14.98
N ARG A 90 6.86 -11.89 -13.84
CA ARG A 90 5.51 -12.34 -13.52
C ARG A 90 4.83 -11.34 -12.60
N ILE A 91 3.73 -10.76 -13.06
CA ILE A 91 2.85 -9.91 -12.25
C ILE A 91 1.65 -10.75 -11.79
N TYR A 92 1.51 -10.97 -10.48
CA TYR A 92 0.45 -11.84 -9.95
C TYR A 92 -0.03 -11.40 -8.56
N GLN A 93 -1.19 -11.93 -8.13
CA GLN A 93 -1.60 -11.90 -6.73
C GLN A 93 -1.22 -13.23 -6.08
N PRO A 94 -0.49 -13.22 -4.95
CA PRO A 94 -0.05 -14.44 -4.32
C PRO A 94 -1.25 -15.28 -3.87
N PRO A 95 -1.21 -16.61 -4.08
CA PRO A 95 -2.28 -17.48 -3.65
C PRO A 95 -2.32 -17.60 -2.12
N LYS A 96 -3.52 -17.83 -1.58
CA LYS A 96 -3.65 -18.16 -0.15
C LYS A 96 -2.91 -19.46 0.15
N ASN A 97 -2.13 -19.50 1.23
CA ASN A 97 -1.59 -20.76 1.74
C ASN A 97 -2.75 -21.72 2.04
N SER A 98 -2.71 -22.93 1.48
CA SER A 98 -3.75 -23.94 1.68
C SER A 98 -3.81 -24.45 3.12
N MET A 99 -2.67 -24.49 3.82
CA MET A 99 -2.57 -24.97 5.20
C MET A 99 -3.15 -23.98 6.21
N GLN A 100 -3.27 -22.70 5.87
CA GLN A 100 -3.76 -21.65 6.76
C GLN A 100 -5.08 -21.07 6.26
N SER A 101 -5.96 -20.67 7.17
CA SER A 101 -7.23 -20.01 6.81
C SER A 101 -7.11 -18.49 6.66
N GLY A 102 -6.02 -17.88 7.14
CA GLY A 102 -5.79 -16.44 7.08
C GLY A 102 -5.74 -15.87 5.66
N THR A 103 -6.30 -14.69 5.46
CA THR A 103 -6.45 -14.04 4.13
C THR A 103 -5.69 -12.71 4.00
N ASN A 104 -4.87 -12.33 4.96
CA ASN A 104 -4.18 -11.04 4.92
C ASN A 104 -3.12 -10.96 3.80
N ASN A 105 -2.54 -12.11 3.42
CA ASN A 105 -1.38 -12.17 2.53
C ASN A 105 -1.72 -12.23 1.02
N ILE A 106 -2.98 -11.99 0.61
CA ILE A 106 -3.40 -12.17 -0.79
C ILE A 106 -3.88 -10.88 -1.49
N ALA A 107 -4.01 -9.77 -0.77
CA ALA A 107 -4.67 -8.56 -1.28
C ALA A 107 -3.76 -7.61 -2.07
N TYR A 108 -2.47 -7.92 -2.18
CA TYR A 108 -1.48 -7.11 -2.91
C TYR A 108 -1.08 -7.79 -4.23
N TRP A 109 -0.51 -6.98 -5.13
CA TRP A 109 0.12 -7.47 -6.34
C TRP A 109 1.60 -7.61 -6.10
N GLN A 110 2.20 -8.64 -6.67
CA GLN A 110 3.59 -8.93 -6.49
C GLN A 110 4.24 -9.17 -7.84
N ILE A 111 5.46 -8.65 -7.95
CA ILE A 111 6.36 -8.91 -9.05
C ILE A 111 7.40 -9.93 -8.61
N ASP A 112 7.61 -10.96 -9.45
CA ASP A 112 8.66 -11.96 -9.29
C ASP A 112 9.31 -12.25 -10.65
N PHE A 113 10.57 -12.68 -10.63
CA PHE A 113 11.31 -13.04 -11.83
C PHE A 113 11.25 -14.56 -12.08
N ASP A 114 11.52 -14.98 -13.32
CA ASP A 114 11.71 -16.40 -13.64
C ASP A 114 12.89 -16.99 -12.85
N THR A 115 12.75 -18.21 -12.35
CA THR A 115 13.83 -18.85 -11.58
C THR A 115 14.87 -19.46 -12.51
N ARG A 116 16.14 -19.07 -12.35
CA ARG A 116 17.28 -19.71 -13.03
C ARG A 116 17.80 -20.92 -12.25
N GLU A 117 18.81 -21.56 -12.83
CA GLU A 117 19.48 -22.73 -12.28
C GLU A 117 20.03 -22.50 -10.86
N ARG A 118 19.84 -23.52 -10.02
CA ARG A 118 20.46 -23.66 -8.72
C ARG A 118 21.17 -25.00 -8.69
N TRP A 119 22.42 -25.02 -8.27
CA TRP A 119 23.26 -26.23 -8.23
C TRP A 119 23.73 -26.52 -6.81
N GLU A 120 24.19 -27.75 -6.58
CA GLU A 120 24.75 -28.16 -5.31
C GLU A 120 26.21 -27.71 -5.17
N ASN A 121 26.55 -27.15 -4.01
CA ASN A 121 27.93 -26.81 -3.68
C ASN A 121 28.72 -28.10 -3.36
N PRO A 122 29.81 -28.42 -4.10
CA PRO A 122 30.54 -29.68 -3.92
C PRO A 122 31.14 -29.92 -2.52
N LEU A 123 31.35 -28.86 -1.74
CA LEU A 123 31.97 -28.97 -0.41
C LEU A 123 30.95 -29.20 0.72
N ILE A 124 29.89 -28.37 0.77
CA ILE A 124 28.93 -28.33 1.90
C ILE A 124 27.53 -28.84 1.49
N GLY A 125 27.23 -28.97 0.20
CA GLY A 125 25.91 -29.38 -0.29
C GLY A 125 24.85 -28.28 -0.30
N TRP A 126 25.25 -27.01 -0.17
CA TRP A 126 24.31 -25.88 -0.23
C TRP A 126 23.82 -25.58 -1.65
N THR A 127 22.62 -25.03 -1.75
CA THR A 127 22.04 -24.58 -3.03
C THR A 127 22.65 -23.25 -3.47
N SER A 128 23.63 -23.32 -4.36
CA SER A 128 24.32 -22.16 -4.93
C SER A 128 23.60 -21.67 -6.19
N THR A 129 23.71 -20.37 -6.47
CA THR A 129 23.14 -19.75 -7.67
C THR A 129 23.98 -18.57 -8.12
N GLY A 130 23.99 -18.32 -9.44
CA GLY A 130 24.63 -17.15 -10.05
C GLY A 130 23.64 -16.04 -10.38
N ASP A 131 22.39 -16.13 -9.89
CA ASP A 131 21.33 -15.20 -10.25
C ASP A 131 21.06 -14.15 -9.16
N PRO A 132 21.39 -12.86 -9.41
CA PRO A 132 21.18 -11.80 -8.44
C PRO A 132 19.70 -11.44 -8.21
N LEU A 133 18.84 -11.64 -9.22
CA LEU A 133 17.42 -11.27 -9.14
C LEU A 133 16.54 -12.39 -8.57
N SER A 134 17.12 -13.55 -8.27
CA SER A 134 16.40 -14.77 -7.90
C SER A 134 15.55 -14.67 -6.64
N ASN A 135 15.84 -13.71 -5.75
CA ASN A 135 15.12 -13.49 -4.50
C ASN A 135 14.39 -12.14 -4.48
N MET A 136 14.38 -11.41 -5.58
CA MET A 136 13.76 -10.09 -5.66
C MET A 136 12.24 -10.24 -5.78
N LYS A 137 11.54 -9.67 -4.80
CA LYS A 137 10.08 -9.64 -4.73
C LYS A 137 9.65 -8.23 -4.37
N VAL A 138 8.76 -7.67 -5.18
CA VAL A 138 8.29 -6.29 -4.98
C VAL A 138 6.78 -6.29 -4.92
N ASP A 139 6.25 -5.73 -3.84
CA ASP A 139 4.82 -5.66 -3.57
C ASP A 139 4.24 -4.31 -4.00
N PHE A 140 3.05 -4.35 -4.59
CA PHE A 140 2.32 -3.23 -5.15
C PHE A 140 0.87 -3.25 -4.67
N ALA A 141 0.28 -2.07 -4.50
CA ALA A 141 -1.14 -1.95 -4.16
C ALA A 141 -2.06 -2.26 -5.36
N SER A 142 -1.65 -1.87 -6.58
CA SER A 142 -2.46 -2.04 -7.79
C SER A 142 -1.69 -2.77 -8.90
N LYS A 143 -2.45 -3.40 -9.80
CA LYS A 143 -1.92 -4.04 -11.01
C LYS A 143 -1.25 -3.02 -11.93
N GLU A 144 -1.86 -1.85 -12.08
CA GLU A 144 -1.38 -0.78 -12.96
C GLU A 144 -0.04 -0.23 -12.48
N ALA A 145 0.14 -0.06 -11.17
CA ALA A 145 1.42 0.36 -10.60
C ALA A 145 2.55 -0.66 -10.90
N ALA A 146 2.24 -1.96 -10.83
CA ALA A 146 3.19 -3.00 -11.19
C ALA A 146 3.56 -2.97 -12.68
N ILE A 147 2.57 -2.72 -13.57
CA ILE A 147 2.80 -2.60 -15.02
C ILE A 147 3.68 -1.39 -15.32
N LEU A 148 3.33 -0.21 -14.79
CA LEU A 148 4.11 1.02 -14.99
C LEU A 148 5.55 0.88 -14.49
N HIS A 149 5.76 0.13 -13.40
CA HIS A 149 7.09 -0.15 -12.90
C HIS A 149 7.91 -1.01 -13.87
N CYS A 150 7.32 -2.09 -14.41
CA CYS A 150 7.98 -2.92 -15.42
C CYS A 150 8.29 -2.16 -16.69
N GLU A 151 7.34 -1.34 -17.18
CA GLU A 151 7.50 -0.50 -18.37
C GLU A 151 8.64 0.50 -18.18
N ARG A 152 8.68 1.18 -17.03
CA ARG A 152 9.76 2.10 -16.66
C ARG A 152 11.14 1.47 -16.59
N MET A 153 11.22 0.20 -16.16
CA MET A 153 12.50 -0.53 -16.09
C MET A 153 12.86 -1.23 -17.41
N GLY A 154 11.95 -1.27 -18.39
CA GLY A 154 12.15 -1.98 -19.65
C GLY A 154 12.10 -3.50 -19.54
N TRP A 155 11.45 -4.06 -18.52
CA TRP A 155 11.33 -5.51 -18.33
C TRP A 155 10.15 -6.09 -19.10
N LYS A 156 10.35 -7.24 -19.76
CA LYS A 156 9.26 -8.02 -20.36
C LYS A 156 8.42 -8.64 -19.26
N TYR A 157 7.10 -8.45 -19.28
CA TYR A 157 6.21 -8.97 -18.26
C TYR A 157 5.01 -9.72 -18.84
N TYR A 158 4.42 -10.59 -18.02
CA TYR A 158 3.09 -11.14 -18.26
C TYR A 158 2.25 -11.05 -16.99
N ILE A 159 0.93 -10.95 -17.18
CA ILE A 159 -0.02 -10.78 -16.09
C ILE A 159 -0.74 -12.10 -15.86
N GLN A 160 -0.66 -12.62 -14.64
CA GLN A 160 -1.48 -13.74 -14.22
C GLN A 160 -2.82 -13.25 -13.68
N LYS A 161 -3.91 -13.90 -14.10
CA LYS A 161 -5.25 -13.62 -13.55
C LYS A 161 -5.30 -13.96 -12.05
N PRO A 162 -5.86 -13.07 -11.20
CA PRO A 162 -5.97 -13.35 -9.77
C PRO A 162 -6.95 -14.50 -9.51
N ASN A 163 -6.58 -15.38 -8.58
CA ASN A 163 -7.42 -16.50 -8.17
C ASN A 163 -8.38 -16.07 -7.04
N LYS A 164 -9.55 -15.58 -7.43
CA LYS A 164 -10.61 -15.19 -6.47
C LYS A 164 -11.51 -16.38 -6.18
N VAL A 165 -11.81 -16.60 -4.91
CA VAL A 165 -12.74 -17.65 -4.47
C VAL A 165 -14.13 -17.04 -4.36
N ASP A 166 -15.09 -17.62 -5.06
CA ASP A 166 -16.49 -17.17 -4.97
C ASP A 166 -17.11 -17.56 -3.63
N PRO A 167 -17.89 -16.67 -2.98
CA PRO A 167 -18.58 -16.99 -1.74
C PRO A 167 -19.65 -18.06 -1.99
N LYS A 168 -19.53 -19.19 -1.29
CA LYS A 168 -20.49 -20.29 -1.40
C LYS A 168 -21.62 -20.11 -0.37
N PRO A 169 -22.91 -20.21 -0.76
CA PRO A 169 -24.00 -20.19 0.20
C PRO A 169 -23.91 -21.43 1.09
N ARG A 170 -23.84 -21.22 2.41
CA ARG A 170 -23.81 -22.30 3.41
C ARG A 170 -24.96 -22.10 4.38
N SER A 171 -25.79 -23.12 4.56
CA SER A 171 -26.85 -23.16 5.59
C SER A 171 -26.62 -24.35 6.49
N TYR A 172 -26.57 -24.12 7.80
CA TYR A 172 -26.39 -25.19 8.78
C TYR A 172 -27.58 -26.17 8.79
N GLY A 173 -28.80 -25.69 8.50
CA GLY A 173 -29.99 -26.53 8.36
C GLY A 173 -29.87 -27.55 7.23
N SER A 174 -29.07 -27.27 6.19
CA SER A 174 -28.81 -28.21 5.10
C SER A 174 -28.11 -29.49 5.57
N ASN A 175 -27.39 -29.45 6.69
CA ASN A 175 -26.74 -30.63 7.28
C ASN A 175 -27.76 -31.65 7.83
N PHE A 176 -29.04 -31.29 8.03
CA PHE A 176 -30.10 -32.13 8.61
C PHE A 176 -31.32 -32.29 7.70
N ALA A 177 -31.18 -32.07 6.39
CA ALA A 177 -32.29 -32.14 5.46
C ALA A 177 -32.94 -33.55 5.42
N TRP A 178 -34.27 -33.60 5.44
CA TRP A 178 -35.06 -34.84 5.44
C TRP A 178 -34.86 -35.71 4.19
N ASN A 179 -34.79 -35.08 3.00
CA ASN A 179 -34.76 -35.78 1.71
C ASN A 179 -33.59 -35.38 0.79
N LYS A 180 -32.55 -34.71 1.31
CA LYS A 180 -31.38 -34.28 0.52
C LYS A 180 -30.12 -35.04 0.95
N ARG A 181 -29.23 -35.32 -0.01
CA ARG A 181 -27.94 -35.98 0.23
C ARG A 181 -26.95 -35.13 1.04
N THR A 182 -27.26 -33.86 1.29
CA THR A 182 -26.47 -32.94 2.12
C THR A 182 -26.49 -33.32 3.61
N ARG A 183 -27.34 -34.26 4.03
CA ARG A 183 -27.44 -34.70 5.42
C ARG A 183 -26.10 -35.29 5.90
N ALA A 184 -25.49 -34.67 6.91
CA ALA A 184 -24.27 -35.18 7.51
C ALA A 184 -24.58 -36.40 8.39
N SER A 185 -23.74 -37.43 8.34
CA SER A 185 -23.89 -38.62 9.18
C SER A 185 -23.43 -38.38 10.63
N THR A 186 -22.48 -37.46 10.83
CA THR A 186 -21.88 -37.11 12.11
C THR A 186 -21.59 -35.60 12.18
N LYS A 187 -21.39 -35.07 13.38
CA LYS A 187 -21.06 -33.66 13.64
C LYS A 187 -19.96 -33.54 14.68
#